data_AF-A0A158G9N3-F1
#
_entry.id   AF-A0A158G9N3-F1
#
_cell.length_a   1.000
_cell.length_b   1.000
_cell.length_c   1.000
_cell.angle_alpha   90.00
_cell.angle_beta   90.00
_cell.angle_gamma   90.00
#
_symmetry.space_group_name_H-M   'P 1'
#
loop_
_entity.id
_entity.type
_entity.pdbx_description
1 polymer ?
#
loop_
_entity_poly.entity_id
_entity_poly.type
_entity_poly.pdbx_seq_one_letter_code
_entity_poly.pdbx_strand_id
1 'polypeptide(L)' 'MLQKLFRANPFPLSFDSKTTALVMIDMQRDFVEPGGFGEALGNDVSLVRSAIVP' A
#
# COMPACT_ATOMS: atom_id res chain seq x y z
N MET A 1 -4.42 1.17 -27.98
CA MET A 1 -4.44 1.40 -26.52
C MET A 1 -3.68 0.24 -25.90
N LEU A 2 -2.55 0.46 -25.24
CA LEU A 2 -1.71 -0.66 -24.77
C LEU A 2 -2.27 -1.17 -23.44
N GLN A 3 -3.09 -2.21 -23.49
CA GLN A 3 -3.55 -2.91 -22.28
C GLN A 3 -2.36 -3.71 -21.72
N LYS A 4 -1.98 -3.42 -20.47
CA LYS A 4 -1.04 -4.25 -19.73
C LYS A 4 -1.81 -5.34 -19.01
N LEU A 5 -1.23 -6.52 -18.90
CA LEU A 5 -1.80 -7.64 -18.17
C LEU A 5 -0.94 -7.92 -16.93
N PHE A 6 -1.50 -7.74 -15.74
CA PHE A 6 -0.84 -8.14 -14.49
C PHE A 6 -1.14 -9.60 -14.19
N ARG A 7 -0.11 -10.37 -13.79
CA ARG A 7 -0.34 -11.68 -13.18
C ARG A 7 -0.96 -11.44 -11.80
N ALA A 8 -2.20 -11.88 -11.64
CA ALA A 8 -2.96 -11.75 -10.42
C ALA A 8 -3.70 -13.07 -10.14
N ASN A 9 -4.15 -13.22 -8.90
CA ASN A 9 -5.04 -14.31 -8.51
C ASN A 9 -6.49 -13.79 -8.49
N PRO A 10 -7.48 -14.60 -8.90
CA PRO A 10 -7.36 -15.96 -9.43
C PRO A 10 -7.03 -16.02 -10.94
N PHE A 11 -6.98 -14.87 -11.63
CA PHE A 11 -6.65 -14.78 -13.06
C PHE A 11 -5.96 -13.45 -13.38
N PRO A 12 -5.32 -13.32 -14.55
CA PRO A 12 -4.66 -12.09 -14.94
C PRO A 12 -5.60 -10.87 -15.04
N LEU A 13 -5.15 -9.72 -14.55
CA LEU A 13 -5.91 -8.48 -14.56
C LEU A 13 -5.48 -7.59 -15.74
N SER A 14 -6.44 -7.21 -16.59
CA SER A 14 -6.22 -6.19 -17.61
C SER A 14 -6.20 -4.80 -16.98
N PHE A 15 -5.25 -3.98 -17.40
CA PHE A 15 -5.00 -2.66 -16.85
C PHE A 15 -4.78 -1.64 -17.98
N ASP A 16 -5.57 -0.57 -17.96
CA ASP A 16 -5.37 0.63 -18.77
C ASP A 16 -5.07 1.83 -17.87
N SER A 17 -3.86 2.37 -18.00
CA SER A 17 -3.40 3.50 -17.19
C SER A 17 -4.17 4.80 -17.46
N LYS A 18 -4.88 4.92 -18.59
CA LYS A 18 -5.66 6.12 -18.91
C LYS A 18 -7.00 6.18 -18.18
N THR A 19 -7.49 5.03 -17.71
CA THR A 19 -8.82 4.88 -17.09
C THR A 19 -8.72 4.32 -15.66
N THR A 20 -7.50 4.16 -15.13
CA THR A 20 -7.24 3.60 -13.80
C THR A 20 -6.47 4.59 -12.93
N ALA A 21 -6.84 4.71 -11.66
CA ALA A 21 -6.15 5.52 -10.66
C ALA A 21 -5.54 4.65 -9.54
N LEU A 22 -4.48 5.15 -8.91
CA LEU A 22 -3.88 4.56 -7.71
C LEU A 22 -4.55 5.16 -6.47
N VAL A 23 -4.99 4.31 -5.54
CA VAL A 23 -5.49 4.73 -4.23
C VAL A 23 -4.48 4.33 -3.17
N MET A 24 -3.96 5.31 -2.43
CA MET A 24 -3.12 5.09 -1.25
C MET A 24 -4.00 5.19 -0.01
N ILE A 25 -4.08 4.11 0.77
CA ILE A 25 -4.97 4.02 1.92
C ILE A 25 -4.15 4.21 3.20
N ASP A 26 -4.57 5.17 4.02
CA ASP A 26 -4.19 5.34 5.43
C ASP A 26 -2.69 5.28 5.74
N MET A 27 -1.85 5.79 4.83
CA MET A 27 -0.40 5.97 5.01
C MET A 27 -0.08 7.15 5.96
N GLN A 28 -0.78 7.23 7.09
CA GLN A 28 -0.62 8.25 8.12
C GLN A 28 0.47 7.84 9.10
N ARG A 29 1.27 8.80 9.60
CA ARG A 29 2.34 8.59 10.59
C ARG A 29 1.88 7.79 11.81
N ASP A 30 0.62 7.96 12.20
CA ASP A 30 0.01 7.30 13.35
C ASP A 30 0.02 5.76 13.26
N PHE A 31 0.07 5.20 12.05
CA PHE A 31 0.07 3.75 11.82
C PHE A 31 1.46 3.18 11.49
N VAL A 32 2.45 4.03 11.21
CA VAL A 32 3.73 3.62 10.62
C VAL A 32 4.96 4.12 11.38
N GLU A 33 4.83 5.16 12.20
CA GLU A 33 5.92 5.68 13.04
C GLU A 33 5.77 5.24 14.51
N PRO A 34 6.90 5.09 15.25
CA PRO A 34 6.88 4.97 16.70
C PRO A 34 6.25 6.21 17.34
N GLY A 35 5.63 6.01 18.50
CA GLY A 35 4.89 7.01 19.26
C GLY A 35 3.49 7.29 18.71
N GLY A 36 3.10 6.66 17.60
CA GLY A 36 1.76 6.73 17.03
C GLY A 36 0.77 5.74 17.65
N PHE A 37 -0.47 5.83 17.19
CA PHE A 37 -1.58 4.96 17.56
C PHE A 37 -1.27 3.47 17.38
N GLY A 38 -0.59 3.10 16.29
CA GLY A 38 -0.21 1.70 16.03
C GLY A 38 0.64 1.10 17.15
N GLU A 39 1.69 1.81 17.58
CA GLU A 39 2.55 1.38 18.69
C GLU A 39 1.82 1.46 20.04
N ALA A 40 0.98 2.48 20.25
CA ALA A 40 0.21 2.61 21.48
C ALA A 40 -0.75 1.43 21.75
N LEU A 41 -1.21 0.75 20.69
CA LEU A 41 -1.98 -0.49 20.78
C LEU A 41 -1.12 -1.75 20.98
N GLY A 42 0.21 -1.62 21.02
CA GLY A 42 1.15 -2.72 21.19
C GLY A 42 1.56 -3.43 19.90
N ASN A 43 1.31 -2.83 18.73
CA ASN A 43 1.74 -3.40 17.45
C ASN A 43 3.24 -3.13 17.21
N ASP A 44 3.92 -4.06 16.54
CA ASP A 44 5.27 -3.83 16.02
C ASP A 44 5.21 -3.03 14.71
N VAL A 45 5.30 -1.71 14.83
CA VAL A 45 5.27 -0.78 13.69
C VAL A 45 6.53 -0.86 12.81
N SER A 46 7.59 -1.56 13.23
CA SER A 46 8.81 -1.71 12.42
C SER A 46 8.56 -2.46 11.11
N LEU A 47 7.59 -3.36 11.08
CA LEU A 47 7.23 -4.19 9.92
C LEU A 47 6.64 -3.38 8.76
N VAL A 48 5.95 -2.28 9.06
CA VAL A 48 5.28 -1.42 8.06
C VAL A 48 6.10 -0.18 7.70
N ARG A 49 7.18 0.09 8.45
CA ARG A 49 7.98 1.30 8.29
C ARG A 49 8.73 1.37 6.96
N SER A 50 9.01 0.21 6.34
CA SER A 50 9.59 0.12 4.99
C SER A 50 8.73 0.80 3.91
N ALA A 51 7.46 1.09 4.22
CA ALA A 51 6.55 1.77 3.30
C ALA A 51 6.71 3.30 3.27
N ILE A 52 7.41 3.92 4.23
CA ILE A 52 7.49 5.40 4.35
C ILE A 52 8.88 6.02 4.18
N VAL A 53 9.94 5.23 4.02
CA VAL A 53 11.33 5.68 3.74
C VAL A 53 12.19 4.49 3.24
N PRO A 54 13.44 4.69 2.81
CA PRO A 54 14.55 3.86 3.27
C PRO A 54 14.83 4.09 4.77
#